data_AF-A0A6B2TF85-F1
#
_entry.id   AF-A0A6B2TF85-F1
#
_cell.length_a   1.000
_cell.length_b   1.000
_cell.length_c   1.000
_cell.angle_alpha   90.00
_cell.angle_beta   90.00
_cell.angle_gamma   90.00
#
_symmetry.space_group_name_H-M   'P 1'
#
loop_
_entity.id
_entity.type
_entity.pdbx_description
1 polymer ?
#
loop_
_entity_poly.entity_id
_entity_poly.type
_entity_poly.pdbx_seq_one_letter_code
_entity_poly.pdbx_strand_id
1 'polypeptide(L)'
;WPLVAREAEAVYYATLLRSRGEALPARQLQAACLAAPAGEGHLRAVLEEYGIGEKDRLDWELLARPWREREFTGPEDFTGWLLDHLRQDVAEARAGNVNGPLKAALDVLRDLRNEIRQAVDHGGLDGDSHRTDLDGWYTPLNAHLSIGPPARRVEEMTALIEAGVLDVIGPGLRVEVAEGRCTALSPLVPGSARQVDAVVEARLPAITLR
;
A
#
# COMPACT_ATOMS: atom_id res chain seq x y z
N TRP A 1 -9.26 -9.70 -8.53
CA TRP A 1 -8.18 -10.71 -8.49
C TRP A 1 -8.12 -11.40 -7.12
N PRO A 2 -9.09 -12.26 -6.81
CA PRO A 2 -9.25 -12.77 -5.44
C PRO A 2 -8.12 -13.71 -5.00
N LEU A 3 -7.49 -14.42 -5.93
CA LEU A 3 -6.45 -15.41 -5.62
C LEU A 3 -5.14 -14.77 -5.16
N VAL A 4 -4.72 -13.67 -5.80
CA VAL A 4 -3.51 -12.93 -5.40
C VAL A 4 -3.69 -12.28 -4.03
N ALA A 5 -4.86 -11.66 -3.79
CA ALA A 5 -5.20 -11.15 -2.47
C ALA A 5 -5.22 -12.27 -1.43
N ARG A 6 -5.81 -13.43 -1.76
CA ARG A 6 -5.91 -14.57 -0.86
C ARG A 6 -4.55 -15.15 -0.48
N GLU A 7 -3.62 -15.24 -1.43
CA GLU A 7 -2.26 -15.72 -1.16
C GLU A 7 -1.55 -14.78 -0.16
N ALA A 8 -1.60 -13.47 -0.40
CA ALA A 8 -1.00 -12.47 0.47
C ALA A 8 -1.66 -12.45 1.87
N GLU A 9 -2.98 -12.56 1.94
CA GLU A 9 -3.74 -12.68 3.19
C GLU A 9 -3.36 -13.95 3.97
N ALA A 10 -3.28 -15.11 3.30
CA ALA A 10 -2.89 -16.36 3.94
C ALA A 10 -1.49 -16.27 4.57
N VAL A 11 -0.53 -15.65 3.88
CA VAL A 11 0.82 -15.39 4.40
C VAL A 11 0.79 -14.39 5.55
N TYR A 12 0.01 -13.31 5.45
CA TYR A 12 -0.16 -12.33 6.52
C TYR A 12 -0.62 -13.00 7.81
N TYR A 13 -1.75 -13.72 7.77
CA TYR A 13 -2.35 -14.29 8.97
C TYR A 13 -1.53 -15.44 9.56
N ALA A 14 -0.90 -16.27 8.72
CA ALA A 14 0.02 -17.29 9.19
C ALA A 14 1.24 -16.66 9.88
N THR A 15 1.78 -15.56 9.35
CA THR A 15 2.91 -14.85 9.96
C THR A 15 2.50 -14.19 11.27
N LEU A 16 1.29 -13.64 11.36
CA LEU A 16 0.74 -13.09 12.59
C LEU A 16 0.61 -14.15 13.69
N LEU A 17 0.12 -15.36 13.39
CA LEU A 17 0.08 -16.44 14.38
C LEU A 17 1.49 -16.92 14.76
N ARG A 18 2.41 -17.02 13.79
CA ARG A 18 3.81 -17.35 14.10
C ARG A 18 4.47 -16.34 15.03
N SER A 19 4.22 -15.04 14.85
CA SER A 19 4.78 -14.00 15.72
C SER A 19 4.23 -14.05 17.15
N ARG A 20 3.06 -14.68 17.35
CA ARG A 20 2.47 -15.01 18.66
C ARG A 20 2.97 -16.32 19.26
N GLY A 21 3.85 -17.06 18.55
CA GLY A 21 4.35 -18.38 18.98
C GLY A 21 3.48 -19.56 18.56
N GLU A 22 2.45 -19.35 17.74
CA GLU A 22 1.46 -20.34 17.36
C GLU A 22 1.79 -21.03 16.03
N ALA A 23 2.93 -21.72 15.97
CA ALA A 23 3.48 -22.25 14.72
C ALA A 23 2.60 -23.32 14.03
N LEU A 24 1.94 -24.20 14.79
CA LEU A 24 1.05 -25.22 14.22
C LEU A 24 -0.28 -24.60 13.74
N PRO A 25 -1.00 -23.80 14.54
CA PRO A 25 -2.17 -23.05 14.08
C PRO A 25 -1.88 -22.20 12.85
N ALA A 26 -0.72 -21.54 12.77
CA ALA A 26 -0.32 -20.76 11.60
C ALA A 26 -0.32 -21.56 10.29
N ARG A 27 0.22 -22.79 10.29
CA ARG A 27 0.24 -23.64 9.10
C ARG A 27 -1.15 -24.12 8.71
N GLN A 28 -1.98 -24.46 9.70
CA GLN A 28 -3.34 -24.90 9.49
C GLN A 28 -4.21 -23.76 8.93
N LEU A 29 -4.07 -22.56 9.50
CA LEU A 29 -4.73 -21.35 9.03
C LEU A 29 -4.36 -21.03 7.59
N GLN A 30 -3.07 -21.08 7.24
CA GLN A 30 -2.62 -20.82 5.87
C GLN A 30 -3.32 -21.76 4.87
N ALA A 31 -3.34 -23.07 5.16
CA ALA A 31 -4.03 -24.04 4.32
C ALA A 31 -5.54 -23.79 4.26
N ALA A 32 -6.17 -23.45 5.38
CA ALA A 32 -7.60 -23.15 5.45
C ALA A 32 -7.98 -21.88 4.66
N CYS A 33 -7.17 -20.82 4.73
CA CYS A 33 -7.36 -19.61 3.93
C CYS A 33 -7.33 -19.92 2.42
N LEU A 34 -6.35 -20.72 1.97
CA LEU A 34 -6.19 -21.09 0.57
C LEU A 34 -7.29 -22.05 0.08
N ALA A 35 -7.82 -22.91 0.96
CA ALA A 35 -8.91 -23.84 0.63
C ALA A 35 -10.31 -23.21 0.73
N ALA A 36 -10.45 -22.08 1.44
CA ALA A 36 -11.74 -21.43 1.63
C ALA A 36 -12.31 -20.94 0.29
N PRO A 37 -13.61 -21.19 0.01
CA PRO A 37 -14.26 -20.73 -1.21
C PRO A 37 -14.13 -19.22 -1.42
N ALA A 38 -14.30 -18.79 -2.67
CA ALA A 38 -14.38 -17.38 -3.00
C ALA A 38 -15.51 -16.69 -2.22
N GLY A 39 -15.27 -15.44 -1.82
CA GLY A 39 -16.21 -14.64 -1.03
C GLY A 39 -15.67 -14.32 0.37
N GLU A 40 -15.91 -13.08 0.80
CA GLU A 40 -15.37 -12.54 2.05
C GLU A 40 -15.92 -13.25 3.30
N GLY A 41 -17.16 -13.73 3.25
CA GLY A 41 -17.79 -14.41 4.38
C GLY A 41 -17.09 -15.72 4.78
N HIS A 42 -16.59 -16.47 3.80
CA HIS A 42 -15.90 -17.74 4.06
C HIS A 42 -14.53 -17.52 4.69
N LEU A 43 -13.75 -16.57 4.17
CA LEU A 43 -12.48 -16.20 4.79
C LEU A 43 -12.69 -15.70 6.21
N ARG A 44 -13.70 -14.84 6.42
CA ARG A 44 -14.03 -14.29 7.73
C ARG A 44 -14.30 -15.37 8.78
N ALA A 45 -15.09 -16.38 8.42
CA ALA A 45 -15.37 -17.51 9.31
C ALA A 45 -14.10 -18.29 9.67
N VAL A 46 -13.21 -18.53 8.69
CA VAL A 46 -11.90 -19.15 8.93
C VAL A 46 -11.07 -18.28 9.89
N LEU A 47 -10.99 -16.97 9.66
CA LEU A 47 -10.22 -16.06 10.53
C LEU A 47 -10.73 -16.06 11.97
N GLU A 48 -12.05 -16.10 12.17
CA GLU A 48 -12.68 -16.15 13.49
C GLU A 48 -12.38 -17.45 14.24
N GLU A 49 -12.38 -18.59 13.55
CA GLU A 49 -12.02 -19.90 14.14
C GLU A 49 -10.60 -19.90 14.72
N TYR A 50 -9.68 -19.15 14.10
CA TYR A 50 -8.28 -19.02 14.55
C TYR A 50 -8.03 -17.77 15.41
N GLY A 51 -9.09 -17.12 15.91
CA GLY A 51 -8.96 -15.99 16.84
C GLY A 51 -8.44 -14.69 16.24
N ILE A 52 -8.52 -14.53 14.91
CA ILE A 52 -8.16 -13.28 14.22
C ILE A 52 -9.34 -12.31 14.26
N GLY A 53 -9.29 -11.39 15.24
CA GLY A 53 -10.28 -10.34 15.40
C GLY A 53 -10.17 -9.23 14.34
N GLU A 54 -11.21 -8.40 14.23
CA GLU A 54 -11.30 -7.35 13.20
C GLU A 54 -10.10 -6.40 13.15
N LYS A 55 -9.55 -6.02 14.32
CA LYS A 55 -8.38 -5.14 14.42
C LYS A 55 -7.10 -5.71 13.81
N ASP A 56 -7.02 -7.04 13.69
CA ASP A 56 -5.84 -7.73 13.18
C ASP A 56 -5.99 -8.06 11.69
N ARG A 57 -7.16 -7.80 11.09
CA ARG A 57 -7.45 -8.12 9.69
C ARG A 57 -6.72 -7.17 8.75
N LEU A 58 -6.18 -7.74 7.68
CA LEU A 58 -5.53 -6.97 6.63
C LEU A 58 -6.58 -6.11 5.92
N ASP A 59 -6.26 -4.83 5.75
CA ASP A 59 -7.14 -3.85 5.13
C ASP A 59 -6.47 -3.29 3.87
N TRP A 60 -6.84 -3.85 2.73
CA TRP A 60 -6.28 -3.47 1.43
C TRP A 60 -6.56 -2.01 1.07
N GLU A 61 -7.71 -1.47 1.48
CA GLU A 61 -8.07 -0.08 1.21
C GLU A 61 -7.20 0.87 2.03
N LEU A 62 -6.98 0.55 3.30
CA LEU A 62 -6.06 1.31 4.15
C LEU A 62 -4.64 1.27 3.61
N LEU A 63 -4.17 0.12 3.13
CA LEU A 63 -2.82 0.01 2.55
C LEU A 63 -2.69 0.82 1.26
N ALA A 64 -3.70 0.78 0.38
CA ALA A 64 -3.70 1.54 -0.86
C ALA A 64 -3.83 3.06 -0.62
N ARG A 65 -4.57 3.45 0.42
CA ARG A 65 -4.86 4.84 0.78
C ARG A 65 -4.77 5.04 2.30
N PRO A 66 -3.57 5.24 2.87
CA PRO A 66 -3.36 5.32 4.31
C PRO A 66 -4.14 6.41 5.05
N TRP A 67 -4.58 7.45 4.33
CA TRP A 67 -5.39 8.54 4.89
C TRP A 67 -6.90 8.33 4.77
N ARG A 68 -7.39 7.33 4.00
CA ARG A 68 -8.83 7.03 3.79
C ARG A 68 -9.73 8.28 3.77
N GLU A 69 -10.67 8.35 4.71
CA GLU A 69 -11.64 9.45 4.87
C GLU A 69 -11.16 10.52 5.87
N ARG A 70 -9.90 10.47 6.32
CA ARG A 70 -9.36 11.48 7.22
C ARG A 70 -9.38 12.84 6.54
N GLU A 71 -9.97 13.81 7.22
CA GLU A 71 -9.91 15.21 6.86
C GLU A 71 -8.74 15.87 7.57
N PHE A 72 -7.85 16.52 6.82
CA PHE A 72 -6.76 17.28 7.39
C PHE A 72 -7.22 18.72 7.66
N THR A 73 -6.81 19.26 8.80
CA THR A 73 -7.13 20.64 9.20
C THR A 73 -6.15 21.67 8.64
N GLY A 74 -4.97 21.22 8.19
CA GLY A 74 -3.96 22.06 7.56
C GLY A 74 -2.62 21.36 7.38
N PRO A 75 -1.57 22.09 6.94
CA PRO A 75 -0.27 21.50 6.64
C PRO A 75 0.41 20.87 7.87
N GLU A 76 0.25 21.45 9.05
CA GLU A 76 0.85 20.92 10.29
C GLU A 76 0.24 19.58 10.71
N ASP A 77 -1.09 19.45 10.66
CA ASP A 77 -1.82 18.21 10.95
C ASP A 77 -1.45 17.11 9.93
N PHE A 78 -1.40 17.46 8.64
CA PHE A 78 -0.92 16.53 7.61
C PHE A 78 0.52 16.08 7.84
N THR A 79 1.41 17.01 8.17
CA THR A 79 2.84 16.71 8.42
C THR A 79 3.00 15.80 9.63
N GLY A 80 2.28 16.07 10.72
CA GLY A 80 2.28 15.21 11.90
C GLY A 80 1.83 13.78 11.59
N TRP A 81 0.71 13.64 10.88
CA TRP A 81 0.22 12.34 10.43
C TRP A 81 1.23 11.62 9.52
N LEU A 82 1.83 12.33 8.57
CA LEU A 82 2.79 11.76 7.63
C LEU A 82 4.02 11.23 8.38
N LEU A 83 4.56 12.00 9.33
CA LEU A 83 5.70 11.58 10.12
C LEU A 83 5.40 10.30 10.92
N ASP A 84 4.21 10.19 11.52
CA ASP A 84 3.79 8.98 12.23
C ASP A 84 3.65 7.79 11.28
N HIS A 85 3.08 8.01 10.09
CA HIS A 85 2.97 6.99 9.07
C HIS A 85 4.34 6.48 8.59
N LEU A 86 5.30 7.37 8.31
CA LEU A 86 6.65 7.01 7.88
C LEU A 86 7.39 6.23 8.98
N ARG A 87 7.26 6.63 10.25
CA ARG A 87 7.86 5.92 11.39
C ARG A 87 7.27 4.51 11.54
N GLN A 88 5.95 4.36 11.37
CA GLN A 88 5.32 3.06 11.37
C GLN A 88 5.83 2.19 10.21
N ASP A 89 5.96 2.74 9.00
CA ASP A 89 6.50 1.98 7.86
C ASP A 89 7.94 1.49 8.10
N VAL A 90 8.78 2.31 8.72
CA VAL A 90 10.14 1.91 9.15
C VAL A 90 10.09 0.80 10.19
N ALA A 91 9.18 0.86 11.17
CA ALA A 91 9.02 -0.19 12.17
C ALA A 91 8.61 -1.52 11.53
N GLU A 92 7.65 -1.49 10.60
CA GLU A 92 7.23 -2.66 9.83
C GLU A 92 8.38 -3.21 8.97
N ALA A 93 9.15 -2.34 8.31
CA ALA A 93 10.30 -2.74 7.52
C ALA A 93 11.38 -3.45 8.37
N ARG A 94 11.61 -2.96 9.59
CA ARG A 94 12.56 -3.55 10.55
C ARG A 94 12.10 -4.89 11.14
N ALA A 95 10.79 -5.14 11.22
CA ALA A 95 10.25 -6.45 11.57
C ALA A 95 10.59 -7.53 10.52
N GLY A 96 10.95 -7.10 9.31
CA GLY A 96 11.39 -7.94 8.21
C GLY A 96 10.24 -8.68 7.51
N ASN A 97 10.53 -9.26 6.36
CA ASN A 97 9.57 -10.00 5.51
C ASN A 97 9.37 -11.46 5.92
N VAL A 98 10.00 -11.92 7.01
CA VAL A 98 9.83 -13.28 7.55
C VAL A 98 8.94 -13.28 8.79
N ASN A 99 9.19 -12.34 9.71
CA ASN A 99 8.52 -12.27 11.00
C ASN A 99 7.49 -11.14 11.07
N GLY A 100 7.63 -10.09 10.25
CA GLY A 100 6.66 -9.01 10.12
C GLY A 100 5.49 -9.42 9.23
N PRO A 101 4.27 -9.55 9.75
CA PRO A 101 3.12 -10.03 8.97
C PRO A 101 2.84 -9.18 7.73
N LEU A 102 2.88 -7.84 7.88
CA LEU A 102 2.64 -6.93 6.78
C LEU A 102 3.69 -7.09 5.68
N LYS A 103 4.98 -7.00 6.02
CA LYS A 103 6.06 -7.09 5.02
C LYS A 103 6.15 -8.48 4.39
N ALA A 104 5.82 -9.55 5.11
CA ALA A 104 5.70 -10.90 4.53
C ALA A 104 4.59 -10.96 3.47
N ALA A 105 3.43 -10.36 3.74
CA ALA A 105 2.32 -10.32 2.80
C ALA A 105 2.62 -9.49 1.54
N LEU A 106 3.31 -8.35 1.71
CA LEU A 106 3.72 -7.51 0.57
C LEU A 106 4.81 -8.19 -0.28
N ASP A 107 5.64 -9.04 0.31
CA ASP A 107 6.63 -9.84 -0.43
C ASP A 107 5.95 -10.83 -1.39
N VAL A 108 4.78 -11.37 -1.02
CA VAL A 108 3.98 -12.24 -1.92
C VAL A 108 3.61 -11.50 -3.21
N LEU A 109 3.19 -10.23 -3.13
CA LEU A 109 2.84 -9.46 -4.32
C LEU A 109 4.04 -9.31 -5.27
N ARG A 110 5.24 -9.14 -4.70
CA ARG A 110 6.50 -9.07 -5.44
C ARG A 110 6.85 -10.41 -6.08
N ASP A 111 6.68 -11.50 -5.34
CA ASP A 111 7.07 -12.84 -5.75
C ASP A 111 6.17 -13.34 -6.88
N LEU A 112 4.86 -13.06 -6.81
CA LEU A 112 3.86 -13.44 -7.82
C LEU A 112 3.98 -12.71 -9.17
N ARG A 113 4.86 -11.71 -9.30
CA ARG A 113 4.97 -10.88 -10.52
C ARG A 113 5.23 -11.70 -11.78
N ASN A 114 5.99 -12.80 -11.66
CA ASN A 114 6.34 -13.62 -12.82
C ASN A 114 5.19 -14.50 -13.27
N GLU A 115 4.47 -15.11 -12.33
CA GLU A 115 3.29 -15.94 -12.53
C GLU A 115 2.17 -15.10 -13.14
N ILE A 116 2.02 -13.88 -12.64
CA ILE A 116 1.11 -12.88 -13.17
C ILE A 116 1.43 -12.55 -14.62
N ARG A 117 2.69 -12.26 -14.92
CA ARG A 117 3.13 -11.98 -16.29
C ARG A 117 2.77 -13.13 -17.22
N GLN A 118 3.02 -14.37 -16.79
CA GLN A 118 2.66 -15.56 -17.58
C GLN A 118 1.15 -15.71 -17.78
N ALA A 119 0.34 -15.37 -16.78
CA ALA A 119 -1.12 -15.42 -16.89
C ALA A 119 -1.70 -14.32 -17.81
N VAL A 120 -1.03 -13.16 -17.88
CA VAL A 120 -1.44 -12.03 -18.75
C VAL A 120 -0.97 -12.24 -20.18
N ASP A 121 0.22 -12.81 -20.37
CA ASP A 121 0.83 -13.03 -21.68
C ASP A 121 -0.15 -13.77 -22.62
N HIS A 122 -0.08 -13.42 -23.90
CA HIS A 122 -0.92 -14.00 -24.97
C HIS A 122 -2.44 -13.86 -24.77
N GLY A 123 -2.88 -12.87 -23.99
CA GLY A 123 -4.32 -12.59 -23.81
C GLY A 123 -4.99 -13.58 -22.86
N GLY A 124 -4.27 -14.06 -21.84
CA GLY A 124 -4.81 -15.00 -20.85
C GLY A 124 -5.85 -14.41 -19.88
N LEU A 125 -6.09 -13.09 -19.93
CA LEU A 125 -7.16 -12.41 -19.20
C LEU A 125 -8.27 -11.95 -20.14
N ASP A 126 -9.52 -12.06 -19.68
CA ASP A 126 -10.62 -11.34 -20.30
C ASP A 126 -10.44 -9.82 -20.12
N GLY A 127 -11.07 -9.03 -20.99
CA GLY A 127 -10.89 -7.58 -21.03
C GLY A 127 -11.36 -6.84 -19.77
N ASP A 128 -12.35 -7.39 -19.05
CA ASP A 128 -12.86 -6.77 -17.83
C ASP A 128 -11.94 -7.04 -16.64
N SER A 129 -11.38 -8.25 -16.55
CA SER A 129 -10.35 -8.59 -15.57
C SER A 129 -9.05 -7.83 -15.85
N HIS A 130 -8.64 -7.68 -17.11
CA HIS A 130 -7.49 -6.85 -17.46
C HIS A 130 -7.68 -5.40 -16.96
N ARG A 131 -8.82 -4.78 -17.28
CA ARG A 131 -9.10 -3.38 -16.90
C ARG A 131 -9.27 -3.20 -15.40
N THR A 132 -10.03 -4.08 -14.76
CA THR A 132 -10.47 -3.90 -13.36
C THR A 132 -9.45 -4.45 -12.38
N ASP A 133 -8.96 -5.67 -12.63
CA ASP A 133 -8.10 -6.38 -11.69
C ASP A 133 -6.62 -6.07 -11.92
N LEU A 134 -6.15 -6.13 -13.16
CA LEU A 134 -4.73 -5.91 -13.45
C LEU A 134 -4.37 -4.42 -13.43
N ASP A 135 -5.05 -3.63 -14.26
CA ASP A 135 -4.77 -2.19 -14.38
C ASP A 135 -5.33 -1.40 -13.18
N GLY A 136 -6.52 -1.77 -12.71
CA GLY A 136 -7.23 -1.05 -11.64
C GLY A 136 -6.77 -1.38 -10.22
N TRP A 137 -6.42 -2.64 -9.94
CA TRP A 137 -6.08 -3.08 -8.58
C TRP A 137 -4.61 -3.48 -8.45
N TYR A 138 -4.15 -4.52 -9.15
CA TYR A 138 -2.85 -5.12 -8.89
C TYR A 138 -1.68 -4.20 -9.23
N THR A 139 -1.65 -3.64 -10.45
CA THR A 139 -0.52 -2.82 -10.93
C THR A 139 -0.23 -1.62 -10.03
N PRO A 140 -1.21 -0.73 -9.72
CA PRO A 140 -0.95 0.41 -8.85
C PRO A 140 -0.62 -0.01 -7.41
N LEU A 141 -1.30 -1.03 -6.88
CA LEU A 141 -1.07 -1.51 -5.52
C LEU A 141 0.33 -2.11 -5.37
N ASN A 142 0.74 -2.99 -6.28
CA ASN A 142 2.06 -3.60 -6.27
C ASN A 142 3.18 -2.57 -6.50
N ALA A 143 2.97 -1.59 -7.38
CA ALA A 143 3.93 -0.50 -7.58
C ALA A 143 4.13 0.33 -6.30
N HIS A 144 3.04 0.58 -5.56
CA HIS A 144 3.08 1.33 -4.31
C HIS A 144 3.68 0.52 -3.15
N LEU A 145 3.21 -0.71 -2.95
CA LEU A 145 3.48 -1.49 -1.73
C LEU A 145 4.72 -2.38 -1.81
N SER A 146 5.06 -2.88 -3.00
CA SER A 146 6.14 -3.86 -3.19
C SER A 146 7.43 -3.25 -3.73
N ILE A 147 7.37 -2.02 -4.24
CA ILE A 147 8.49 -1.30 -4.86
C ILE A 147 8.75 0.02 -4.11
N GLY A 148 8.65 -0.05 -2.78
CA GLY A 148 8.90 1.09 -1.89
C GLY A 148 10.39 1.41 -1.70
N PRO A 149 10.72 2.61 -1.22
CA PRO A 149 12.09 2.96 -0.86
C PRO A 149 12.61 2.09 0.29
N PRO A 150 13.93 1.82 0.38
CA PRO A 150 14.52 1.16 1.54
C PRO A 150 14.26 1.94 2.83
N ALA A 151 14.16 1.27 3.98
CA ALA A 151 13.89 1.90 5.29
C ALA A 151 14.80 3.12 5.56
N ARG A 152 16.09 3.02 5.22
CA ARG A 152 17.04 4.13 5.33
C ARG A 152 16.59 5.39 4.59
N ARG A 153 16.02 5.25 3.40
CA ARG A 153 15.54 6.40 2.61
C ARG A 153 14.28 7.02 3.23
N VAL A 154 13.43 6.19 3.84
CA VAL A 154 12.28 6.68 4.61
C VAL A 154 12.75 7.49 5.82
N GLU A 155 13.74 6.99 6.56
CA GLU A 155 14.34 7.70 7.70
C GLU A 155 15.01 9.02 7.28
N GLU A 156 15.75 9.01 6.17
CA GLU A 156 16.34 10.22 5.58
C GLU A 156 15.25 11.25 5.21
N MET A 157 14.15 10.81 4.60
CA MET A 157 13.01 11.68 4.28
C MET A 157 12.35 12.24 5.55
N THR A 158 12.12 11.41 6.58
CA THR A 158 11.60 11.85 7.88
C THR A 158 12.46 12.95 8.48
N ALA A 159 13.79 12.76 8.52
CA ALA A 159 14.71 13.74 9.06
C ALA A 159 14.71 15.07 8.29
N LEU A 160 14.57 15.03 6.95
CA LEU A 160 14.48 16.23 6.12
C LEU A 160 13.18 17.01 6.35
N ILE A 161 12.07 16.30 6.58
CA ILE A 161 10.78 16.92 6.93
C ILE A 161 10.88 17.58 8.31
N GLU A 162 11.41 16.88 9.31
CA GLU A 162 11.57 17.40 10.67
C GLU A 162 12.53 18.62 10.73
N ALA A 163 13.54 18.65 9.86
CA ALA A 163 14.46 19.77 9.73
C ALA A 163 13.88 20.97 8.97
N GLY A 164 12.66 20.87 8.41
CA GLY A 164 12.07 21.92 7.58
C GLY A 164 12.78 22.12 6.24
N VAL A 165 13.53 21.12 5.78
CA VAL A 165 14.23 21.14 4.47
C VAL A 165 13.33 20.60 3.36
N LEU A 166 12.42 19.67 3.71
CA LEU A 166 11.47 19.05 2.78
C LEU A 166 10.04 19.31 3.26
N ASP A 167 9.27 20.05 2.45
CA ASP A 167 7.84 20.22 2.64
C ASP A 167 7.05 19.26 1.75
N VAL A 168 6.07 18.55 2.34
CA VAL A 168 5.16 17.67 1.60
C VAL A 168 3.77 18.33 1.54
N ILE A 169 3.32 18.66 0.33
CA ILE A 169 2.09 19.44 0.09
C ILE A 169 0.81 18.69 0.49
N GLY A 170 0.79 17.38 0.28
CA GLY A 170 -0.37 16.53 0.58
C GLY A 170 -0.82 15.68 -0.60
N PRO A 171 -1.79 14.76 -0.39
CA PRO A 171 -2.23 13.84 -1.42
C PRO A 171 -3.04 14.55 -2.51
N GLY A 172 -3.01 14.01 -3.73
CA GLY A 172 -3.71 14.62 -4.87
C GLY A 172 -3.13 15.97 -5.31
N LEU A 173 -1.79 16.14 -5.16
CA LEU A 173 -1.05 17.32 -5.59
C LEU A 173 -1.50 17.81 -6.97
N ARG A 174 -1.85 19.09 -7.04
CA ARG A 174 -2.10 19.85 -8.26
C ARG A 174 -1.08 20.95 -8.38
N VAL A 175 -0.65 21.20 -9.61
CA VAL A 175 0.24 22.29 -9.96
C VAL A 175 -0.49 23.17 -10.95
N GLU A 176 -0.71 24.42 -10.56
CA GLU A 176 -1.34 25.44 -11.39
C GLU A 176 -0.27 26.42 -11.86
N VAL A 177 -0.24 26.71 -13.17
CA VAL A 177 0.72 27.63 -13.78
C VAL A 177 -0.03 28.82 -14.36
N ALA A 178 0.23 30.02 -13.82
CA ALA A 178 -0.40 31.26 -14.26
C ALA A 178 0.63 32.40 -14.25
N GLU A 179 0.68 33.18 -15.34
CA GLU A 179 1.52 34.38 -15.45
C GLU A 179 3.01 34.16 -15.08
N GLY A 180 3.55 32.98 -15.38
CA GLY A 180 4.94 32.62 -15.07
C GLY A 180 5.19 32.21 -13.60
N ARG A 181 4.15 32.07 -12.79
CA ARG A 181 4.21 31.54 -11.42
C ARG A 181 3.61 30.14 -11.36
N CYS A 182 4.21 29.27 -10.55
CA CYS A 182 3.71 27.92 -10.30
C CYS A 182 3.18 27.83 -8.86
N THR A 183 1.96 27.34 -8.68
CA THR A 183 1.36 27.09 -7.38
C THR A 183 1.11 25.61 -7.20
N ALA A 184 1.75 25.01 -6.20
CA ALA A 184 1.54 23.62 -5.79
C ALA A 184 0.52 23.58 -4.63
N LEU A 185 -0.50 22.74 -4.72
CA LEU A 185 -1.52 22.60 -3.67
C LEU A 185 -2.10 21.18 -3.61
N SER A 186 -2.60 20.80 -2.44
CA SER A 186 -3.39 19.59 -2.24
C SER A 186 -4.84 19.99 -1.93
N PRO A 187 -5.84 19.45 -2.65
CA PRO A 187 -7.25 19.70 -2.34
C PRO A 187 -7.70 19.04 -1.02
N LEU A 188 -6.91 18.10 -0.48
CA LEU A 188 -7.21 17.39 0.75
C LEU A 188 -6.57 18.02 1.99
N VAL A 189 -5.72 19.04 1.80
CA VAL A 189 -5.02 19.73 2.88
C VAL A 189 -5.28 21.24 2.75
N PRO A 190 -6.25 21.79 3.50
CA PRO A 190 -6.53 23.22 3.49
C PRO A 190 -5.27 24.05 3.79
N GLY A 191 -5.07 25.16 3.07
CA GLY A 191 -3.89 26.03 3.29
C GLY A 191 -2.55 25.43 2.83
N SER A 192 -2.55 24.32 2.08
CA SER A 192 -1.34 23.70 1.53
C SER A 192 -0.73 24.42 0.33
N ALA A 193 -1.40 25.45 -0.21
CA ALA A 193 -0.91 26.16 -1.38
C ALA A 193 0.48 26.78 -1.14
N ARG A 194 1.43 26.51 -2.04
CA ARG A 194 2.79 27.05 -2.02
C ARG A 194 3.16 27.57 -3.41
N GLN A 195 3.72 28.77 -3.45
CA GLN A 195 4.36 29.30 -4.65
C GLN A 195 5.73 28.64 -4.81
N VAL A 196 6.03 28.18 -6.01
CA VAL A 196 7.32 27.56 -6.35
C VAL A 196 7.89 28.18 -7.62
N ASP A 197 9.21 28.31 -7.68
CA ASP A 197 9.90 28.91 -8.82
C ASP A 197 10.03 27.95 -10.01
N ALA A 198 10.04 26.64 -9.73
CA ALA A 198 10.18 25.59 -10.72
C ALA A 198 9.44 24.32 -10.31
N VAL A 199 9.09 23.52 -11.30
CA VAL A 199 8.42 22.22 -11.13
C VAL A 199 9.20 21.18 -11.91
N VAL A 200 9.54 20.08 -11.26
CA VAL A 200 10.20 18.93 -11.89
C VAL A 200 9.22 17.76 -11.83
N GLU A 201 8.77 17.30 -13.00
CA GLU A 201 7.95 16.08 -13.09
C GLU A 201 8.87 14.85 -13.02
N ALA A 202 8.82 14.16 -11.88
CA ALA A 202 9.62 12.98 -11.60
C ALA A 202 8.85 11.66 -11.80
N ARG A 203 7.56 11.73 -12.18
CA ARG A 203 6.73 10.55 -12.47
C ARG A 203 6.85 10.15 -13.94
N LEU A 204 6.73 8.84 -14.18
CA LEU A 204 6.53 8.35 -15.53
C LEU A 204 5.14 8.77 -16.03
N PRO A 205 5.02 9.30 -17.26
CA PRO A 205 3.73 9.65 -17.82
C PRO A 205 2.87 8.39 -17.99
N ALA A 206 1.55 8.55 -17.86
CA ALA A 206 0.62 7.48 -18.19
C ALA A 206 0.79 7.06 -19.66
N ILE A 207 0.72 5.76 -19.93
CA ILE A 207 0.80 5.23 -21.29
C ILE A 207 -0.49 5.58 -22.02
N THR A 208 -0.43 6.56 -22.92
CA THR A 208 -1.54 6.88 -23.83
C THR A 208 -1.36 6.10 -25.12
N LEU A 209 -1.82 4.85 -25.16
CA LEU A 209 -2.07 4.16 -26.42
C LEU A 209 -3.41 4.68 -26.96
N ARG A 210 -3.35 5.41 -28.08
CA ARG A 210 -4.52 5.77 -28.89
C ARG A 210 -4.66 4.79 -30.04
#